data_AF-A0A494R963-F1
#
_entry.id   AF-A0A494R963-F1
#
_cell.length_a   1.000
_cell.length_b   1.000
_cell.length_c   1.000
_cell.angle_alpha   90.00
_cell.angle_beta   90.00
_cell.angle_gamma   90.00
#
_symmetry.space_group_name_H-M   'P 1'
#
loop_
_entity.id
_entity.type
_entity.pdbx_description
1 polymer ?
#
loop_
_entity_poly.entity_id
_entity_poly.type
_entity_poly.pdbx_seq_one_letter_code
_entity_poly.pdbx_strand_id
1 'polypeptide(L)'
;MKRILLLGGVTEALAIARTLGPQHVYSLAGVGRVPTDLTCEVRVGGYGGAEGLARYIRDEGIDLLLDATHPYAAQISQNAALAAAASNIPCWALRRPAWVAQPDDDWREVACWSELVQALKPFKRPLFTLGREPLEHVHEIPEQQFWTLRALDTYPGNERCEVIGARGPFLIDEERALFERRRIDVLISKNSGSSATEPKLEVARERGVPVLILKRPTLAQVDREFLTTSDVLEALAQERYLL
;
A
#
# COMPACT_ATOMS: atom_id res chain seq x y z
N MET A 1 -10.27 20.75 -21.83
CA MET A 1 -9.56 20.97 -20.55
C MET A 1 -8.93 19.65 -20.19
N LYS A 2 -7.69 19.62 -19.69
CA LYS A 2 -7.00 18.35 -19.42
C LYS A 2 -7.62 17.65 -18.20
N ARG A 3 -7.93 16.36 -18.32
CA ARG A 3 -8.54 15.54 -17.26
C ARG A 3 -7.53 14.50 -16.74
N ILE A 4 -7.48 14.33 -15.42
CA ILE A 4 -6.56 13.39 -14.77
C ILE A 4 -7.38 12.28 -14.16
N LEU A 5 -6.93 11.04 -14.34
CA LEU A 5 -7.32 9.90 -13.52
C LEU A 5 -6.18 9.56 -12.55
N LEU A 6 -6.38 9.87 -11.27
CA LEU A 6 -5.46 9.54 -10.20
C LEU A 6 -5.87 8.21 -9.56
N LEU A 7 -5.10 7.16 -9.79
CA LEU A 7 -5.26 5.89 -9.07
C LEU A 7 -4.53 5.99 -7.72
N GLY A 8 -5.21 5.68 -6.61
CA GLY A 8 -4.60 5.84 -5.30
C GLY A 8 -5.10 4.88 -4.22
N GLY A 9 -5.23 5.42 -3.00
CA GLY A 9 -5.45 4.62 -1.79
C GLY A 9 -4.31 4.68 -0.77
N VAL A 10 -3.34 5.58 -0.98
CA VAL A 10 -2.26 5.92 -0.03
C VAL A 10 -2.29 7.41 0.31
N THR A 11 -1.58 7.80 1.35
CA THR A 11 -1.56 9.18 1.86
C THR A 11 -1.13 10.20 0.81
N GLU A 12 -0.15 9.88 -0.02
CA GLU A 12 0.37 10.77 -1.06
C GLU A 12 -0.66 11.00 -2.17
N ALA A 13 -1.36 9.95 -2.60
CA ALA A 13 -2.43 10.08 -3.58
C ALA A 13 -3.56 10.94 -3.04
N LEU A 14 -3.94 10.78 -1.76
CA LEU A 14 -4.94 11.64 -1.13
C LEU A 14 -4.46 13.10 -1.04
N ALA A 15 -3.18 13.34 -0.76
CA ALA A 15 -2.60 14.68 -0.75
C ALA A 15 -2.67 15.35 -2.13
N ILE A 16 -2.37 14.61 -3.20
CA ILE A 16 -2.53 15.09 -4.58
C ILE A 16 -4.01 15.32 -4.90
N ALA A 17 -4.90 14.39 -4.56
CA ALA A 17 -6.33 14.51 -4.85
C ALA A 17 -6.97 15.78 -4.26
N ARG A 18 -6.48 16.25 -3.10
CA ARG A 18 -6.92 17.50 -2.46
C ARG A 18 -6.56 18.76 -3.22
N THR A 19 -5.61 18.70 -4.16
CA THR A 19 -5.25 19.84 -5.03
C THR A 19 -5.99 19.82 -6.36
N LEU A 20 -6.76 18.75 -6.65
CA LEU A 20 -7.44 18.58 -7.93
C LEU A 20 -8.83 19.23 -7.91
N GLY A 21 -9.16 19.93 -9.00
CA GLY A 21 -10.49 20.48 -9.28
C GLY A 21 -11.55 19.42 -9.67
N PRO A 22 -12.82 19.85 -9.83
CA PRO A 22 -13.97 18.96 -10.01
C PRO A 22 -13.94 18.15 -11.29
N GLN A 23 -13.16 18.56 -12.29
CA GLN A 23 -13.02 17.83 -13.54
C GLN A 23 -12.16 16.56 -13.39
N HIS A 24 -11.31 16.44 -12.38
CA HIS A 24 -10.42 15.28 -12.26
C HIS A 24 -11.09 14.15 -11.47
N VAL A 25 -10.54 12.94 -11.60
CA VAL A 25 -11.05 11.74 -10.93
C VAL A 25 -10.00 11.18 -9.99
N TYR A 26 -10.35 11.02 -8.72
CA TYR A 26 -9.62 10.21 -7.75
C TYR A 26 -10.26 8.82 -7.63
N SER A 27 -9.49 7.78 -7.91
CA SER A 27 -9.99 6.40 -7.98
C SER A 27 -9.45 5.53 -6.86
N LEU A 28 -10.36 4.84 -6.17
CA LEU A 28 -10.10 3.96 -5.04
C LEU A 28 -10.62 2.55 -5.29
N ALA A 29 -9.90 1.54 -4.81
CA ALA A 29 -10.35 0.15 -4.86
C ALA A 29 -11.54 -0.15 -3.92
N GLY A 30 -11.78 0.69 -2.89
CA GLY A 30 -12.85 0.50 -1.91
C GLY A 30 -12.48 -0.29 -0.66
N VAL A 31 -11.18 -0.54 -0.42
CA VAL A 31 -10.68 -1.31 0.74
C VAL A 31 -10.56 -0.44 2.01
N GLY A 32 -10.61 0.89 1.88
CA GLY A 32 -10.48 1.83 2.99
C GLY A 32 -11.57 2.90 3.00
N ARG A 33 -11.42 3.90 3.87
CA ARG A 33 -12.36 5.02 3.95
C ARG A 33 -12.35 5.84 2.66
N VAL A 34 -13.53 6.12 2.14
CA VAL A 34 -13.74 7.04 1.02
C VAL A 34 -13.72 8.47 1.57
N PRO A 35 -12.84 9.36 1.08
CA PRO A 35 -12.82 10.76 1.49
C PRO A 35 -14.06 11.48 0.98
N THR A 36 -14.61 12.38 1.80
CA THR A 36 -15.83 13.16 1.50
C THR A 36 -15.56 14.66 1.41
N ASP A 37 -14.30 15.06 1.62
CA ASP A 37 -13.79 16.43 1.67
C ASP A 37 -13.11 16.87 0.36
N LEU A 38 -13.21 16.09 -0.72
CA LEU A 38 -12.53 16.36 -1.98
C LEU A 38 -13.38 17.17 -2.94
N THR A 39 -12.71 18.07 -3.68
CA THR A 39 -13.31 18.83 -4.78
C THR A 39 -13.41 18.01 -6.06
N CYS A 40 -12.43 17.13 -6.32
CA CYS A 40 -12.44 16.22 -7.47
C CYS A 40 -13.47 15.10 -7.32
N GLU A 41 -13.85 14.50 -8.44
CA GLU A 41 -14.76 13.34 -8.45
C GLU A 41 -14.08 12.13 -7.78
N VAL A 42 -14.82 11.42 -6.92
CA VAL A 42 -14.32 10.20 -6.27
C VAL A 42 -15.02 8.98 -6.85
N ARG A 43 -14.22 8.11 -7.46
CA ARG A 43 -14.68 6.83 -8.00
C ARG A 43 -14.22 5.68 -7.12
N VAL A 44 -15.14 4.76 -6.81
CA VAL A 44 -14.85 3.56 -6.03
C VAL A 44 -15.17 2.31 -6.82
N GLY A 45 -14.28 1.33 -6.78
CA GLY A 45 -14.47 0.00 -7.38
C GLY A 45 -13.52 -0.29 -8.54
N GLY A 46 -13.56 -1.53 -9.00
CA GLY A 46 -12.70 -2.00 -10.09
C GLY A 46 -13.11 -1.49 -11.47
N TYR A 47 -12.19 -1.66 -12.42
CA TYR A 47 -12.39 -1.34 -13.83
C TYR A 47 -12.65 -2.56 -14.72
N GLY A 48 -12.47 -3.80 -14.21
CA GLY A 48 -12.51 -5.01 -15.04
C GLY A 48 -11.23 -5.23 -15.84
N GLY A 49 -10.06 -5.02 -15.22
CA GLY A 49 -8.76 -5.19 -15.86
C GLY A 49 -8.31 -3.99 -16.71
N ALA A 50 -7.23 -4.17 -17.47
CA ALA A 50 -6.66 -3.13 -18.34
C ALA A 50 -7.63 -2.66 -19.43
N GLU A 51 -8.37 -3.58 -20.05
CA GLU A 51 -9.32 -3.25 -21.12
C GLU A 51 -10.47 -2.38 -20.64
N GLY A 52 -11.04 -2.71 -19.47
CA GLY A 52 -12.11 -1.91 -18.89
C GLY A 52 -11.61 -0.56 -18.38
N LEU A 53 -10.36 -0.48 -17.90
CA LEU A 53 -9.72 0.79 -17.57
C LEU A 53 -9.48 1.65 -18.83
N ALA A 54 -9.06 1.04 -19.94
CA ALA A 54 -8.89 1.74 -21.22
C ALA A 54 -10.24 2.25 -21.77
N ARG A 55 -11.32 1.47 -21.61
CA ARG A 55 -12.66 1.93 -21.95
C ARG A 55 -13.07 3.14 -21.13
N TYR A 56 -12.90 3.07 -19.81
CA TYR A 56 -13.17 4.20 -18.91
C TYR A 56 -12.37 5.46 -19.30
N ILE A 57 -11.07 5.31 -19.60
CA ILE A 57 -10.21 6.42 -20.04
C ILE A 57 -10.80 7.13 -21.27
N ARG A 58 -11.28 6.37 -22.25
CA ARG A 58 -11.88 6.94 -23.47
C ARG A 58 -13.25 7.58 -23.20
N ASP A 59 -14.11 6.87 -22.48
CA ASP A 59 -15.49 7.30 -22.23
C ASP A 59 -15.52 8.60 -21.39
N GLU A 60 -14.60 8.74 -20.44
CA GLU A 60 -14.47 9.91 -19.57
C GLU A 60 -13.54 11.00 -20.12
N GLY A 61 -12.90 10.78 -21.27
CA GLY A 61 -11.96 11.74 -21.87
C GLY A 61 -10.78 12.07 -20.96
N ILE A 62 -10.14 11.04 -20.37
CA ILE A 62 -8.95 11.21 -19.52
C ILE A 62 -7.73 11.51 -20.39
N ASP A 63 -6.97 12.56 -20.04
CA ASP A 63 -5.74 12.97 -20.73
C ASP A 63 -4.46 12.48 -20.04
N LEU A 64 -4.52 12.16 -18.74
CA LEU A 64 -3.40 11.65 -17.97
C LEU A 64 -3.85 10.60 -16.96
N LEU A 65 -3.18 9.46 -16.96
CA LEU A 65 -3.28 8.48 -15.88
C LEU A 65 -2.10 8.68 -14.92
N LEU A 66 -2.39 8.98 -13.66
CA LEU A 66 -1.39 9.07 -12.59
C LEU A 66 -1.56 7.91 -11.60
N ASP A 67 -0.62 6.97 -11.61
CA ASP A 67 -0.56 5.85 -10.68
C ASP A 67 0.18 6.23 -9.39
N ALA A 68 -0.57 6.53 -8.35
CA ALA A 68 -0.09 6.73 -6.99
C ALA A 68 -0.63 5.64 -6.05
N THR A 69 -0.72 4.39 -6.53
CA THR A 69 -1.21 3.27 -5.73
C THR A 69 -0.15 2.74 -4.76
N HIS A 70 -0.54 1.82 -3.85
CA HIS A 70 0.39 1.21 -2.90
C HIS A 70 1.49 0.41 -3.64
N PRO A 71 2.76 0.37 -3.18
CA PRO A 71 3.84 -0.34 -3.87
C PRO A 71 3.62 -1.85 -4.11
N TYR A 72 2.65 -2.45 -3.42
CA TYR A 72 2.25 -3.85 -3.60
C TYR A 72 0.99 -4.03 -4.48
N ALA A 73 0.42 -2.94 -4.98
CA ALA A 73 -0.74 -2.95 -5.87
C ALA A 73 -0.32 -3.18 -7.33
N ALA A 74 0.63 -4.09 -7.56
CA ALA A 74 1.27 -4.31 -8.86
C ALA A 74 0.29 -4.62 -9.99
N GLN A 75 -0.80 -5.33 -9.70
CA GLN A 75 -1.81 -5.65 -10.71
C GLN A 75 -2.50 -4.39 -11.27
N ILE A 76 -2.88 -3.43 -10.44
CA ILE A 76 -3.52 -2.21 -10.91
C ILE A 76 -2.49 -1.28 -11.58
N SER A 77 -1.25 -1.24 -11.10
CA SER A 77 -0.14 -0.53 -11.79
C SER A 77 0.13 -1.10 -13.18
N GLN A 78 0.13 -2.43 -13.33
CA GLN A 78 0.26 -3.08 -14.62
C GLN A 78 -0.92 -2.76 -15.54
N ASN A 79 -2.15 -2.82 -15.01
CA ASN A 79 -3.34 -2.47 -15.76
C ASN A 79 -3.33 -1.01 -16.21
N ALA A 80 -2.84 -0.10 -15.37
CA ALA A 80 -2.71 1.32 -15.68
C ALA A 80 -1.78 1.57 -16.87
N ALA A 81 -0.56 1.01 -16.84
CA ALA A 81 0.39 1.12 -17.95
C ALA A 81 -0.19 0.59 -19.26
N LEU A 82 -0.81 -0.60 -19.24
CA LEU A 82 -1.44 -1.19 -20.42
C LEU A 82 -2.62 -0.36 -20.95
N ALA A 83 -3.46 0.15 -20.05
CA ALA A 83 -4.64 0.92 -20.42
C ALA A 83 -4.29 2.29 -21.00
N ALA A 84 -3.29 2.96 -20.43
CA ALA A 84 -2.78 4.23 -20.93
C ALA A 84 -2.17 4.06 -22.33
N ALA A 85 -1.33 3.04 -22.53
CA ALA A 85 -0.77 2.71 -23.84
C ALA A 85 -1.87 2.40 -24.87
N ALA A 86 -2.86 1.58 -24.52
CA ALA A 86 -3.97 1.24 -25.40
C ALA A 86 -4.89 2.43 -25.73
N SER A 87 -4.88 3.47 -24.88
CA SER A 87 -5.68 4.68 -25.07
C SER A 87 -4.86 5.85 -25.62
N ASN A 88 -3.57 5.65 -25.87
CA ASN A 88 -2.62 6.65 -26.35
C ASN A 88 -2.58 7.93 -25.48
N ILE A 89 -2.54 7.75 -24.15
CA ILE A 89 -2.37 8.83 -23.18
C ILE A 89 -1.14 8.58 -22.30
N PRO A 90 -0.49 9.63 -21.76
CA PRO A 90 0.61 9.45 -20.82
C PRO A 90 0.15 8.72 -19.55
N CYS A 91 1.03 7.84 -19.06
CA CYS A 91 0.98 7.24 -17.75
C CYS A 91 2.15 7.76 -16.90
N TRP A 92 1.84 8.42 -15.80
CA TRP A 92 2.84 8.81 -14.80
C TRP A 92 2.67 7.98 -13.54
N ALA A 93 3.72 7.88 -12.72
CA ALA A 93 3.60 7.21 -11.43
C ALA A 93 4.35 7.93 -10.31
N LEU A 94 3.73 7.94 -9.12
CA LEU A 94 4.39 8.28 -7.87
C LEU A 94 4.84 6.98 -7.17
N ARG A 95 6.14 6.72 -7.17
CA ARG A 95 6.76 5.53 -6.60
C ARG A 95 7.42 5.90 -5.28
N ARG A 96 6.73 5.65 -4.16
CA ARG A 96 7.30 5.89 -2.84
C ARG A 96 8.59 5.06 -2.64
N PRO A 97 9.69 5.66 -2.16
CA PRO A 97 10.91 4.92 -1.81
C PRO A 97 10.68 3.74 -0.86
N ALA A 98 11.56 2.74 -0.92
CA ALA A 98 11.58 1.66 0.05
C ALA A 98 12.24 2.12 1.36
N TRP A 99 11.79 1.56 2.47
CA TRP A 99 12.62 1.61 3.67
C TRP A 99 13.90 0.81 3.42
N VAL A 100 14.99 1.28 4.01
CA VAL A 100 16.30 0.65 3.94
C VAL A 100 16.66 0.18 5.34
N ALA A 101 17.10 -1.09 5.44
CA ALA A 101 17.57 -1.66 6.69
C ALA A 101 18.74 -0.82 7.24
N GLN A 102 18.65 -0.50 8.52
CA GLN A 102 19.65 0.21 9.30
C GLN A 102 20.58 -0.79 10.01
N PRO A 103 21.68 -0.33 10.61
CA PRO A 103 22.42 -1.15 11.56
C PRO A 103 21.49 -1.77 12.61
N ASP A 104 21.79 -3.00 13.01
CA ASP A 104 21.04 -3.81 13.99
C ASP A 104 19.63 -4.27 13.56
N ASP A 105 19.20 -3.97 12.32
CA ASP A 105 18.03 -4.62 11.73
C ASP A 105 18.33 -6.08 11.34
N ASP A 106 17.54 -7.04 11.85
CA ASP A 106 17.50 -8.43 11.34
C ASP A 106 16.35 -8.57 10.34
N TRP A 107 16.53 -8.02 9.15
CA TRP A 107 15.57 -8.16 8.05
C TRP A 107 15.86 -9.40 7.23
N ARG A 108 14.84 -10.23 7.03
CA ARG A 108 14.89 -11.44 6.22
C ARG A 108 13.85 -11.33 5.12
N GLU A 109 14.32 -11.14 3.89
CA GLU A 109 13.44 -10.99 2.74
C GLU A 109 12.75 -12.33 2.41
N VAL A 110 11.45 -12.28 2.14
CA VAL A 110 10.65 -13.41 1.64
C VAL A 110 9.89 -12.97 0.39
N ALA A 111 9.93 -13.79 -0.67
CA ALA A 111 9.38 -13.42 -1.97
C ALA A 111 7.88 -13.72 -2.12
N CYS A 112 7.36 -14.68 -1.36
CA CYS A 112 5.96 -15.09 -1.45
C CYS A 112 5.44 -15.68 -0.13
N TRP A 113 4.13 -15.97 -0.10
CA TRP A 113 3.46 -16.55 1.06
C TRP A 113 4.05 -17.89 1.51
N SER A 114 4.39 -18.76 0.55
CA SER A 114 5.01 -20.07 0.86
C SER A 114 6.34 -19.91 1.59
N GLU A 115 7.21 -19.01 1.12
CA GLU A 115 8.48 -18.71 1.79
C GLU A 115 8.27 -18.09 3.17
N LEU A 116 7.29 -17.20 3.31
CA LEU A 116 6.90 -16.63 4.59
C LEU A 116 6.51 -17.72 5.59
N VAL A 117 5.65 -18.68 5.20
CA VAL A 117 5.23 -19.79 6.06
C VAL A 117 6.43 -20.66 6.49
N GLN A 118 7.38 -20.92 5.59
CA GLN A 118 8.60 -21.65 5.96
C GLN A 118 9.45 -20.87 6.96
N ALA A 119 9.66 -19.57 6.72
CA ALA A 119 10.43 -18.70 7.59
C ALA A 119 9.78 -18.50 8.97
N LEU A 120 8.46 -18.64 9.07
CA LEU A 120 7.71 -18.51 10.31
C LEU A 120 7.92 -19.66 11.29
N LYS A 121 8.29 -20.87 10.82
CA LYS A 121 8.34 -22.09 11.64
C LYS A 121 9.08 -21.97 12.99
N PRO A 122 10.23 -21.27 13.10
CA PRO A 122 10.97 -21.15 14.36
C PRO A 122 10.27 -20.30 15.42
N PHE A 123 9.33 -19.43 15.01
CA PHE A 123 8.71 -18.43 15.87
C PHE A 123 7.42 -18.92 16.51
N LYS A 124 6.95 -18.24 17.56
CA LYS A 124 5.77 -18.58 18.36
C LYS A 124 4.72 -17.47 18.38
N ARG A 125 5.14 -16.22 18.26
CA ARG A 125 4.30 -15.03 18.50
C ARG A 125 4.45 -13.99 17.37
N PRO A 126 4.11 -14.35 16.13
CA PRO A 126 4.27 -13.45 14.99
C PRO A 126 3.25 -12.29 15.04
N LEU A 127 3.71 -11.09 14.67
CA LEU A 127 2.88 -9.93 14.38
C LEU A 127 2.75 -9.73 12.86
N PHE A 128 1.58 -10.03 12.31
CA PHE A 128 1.27 -9.78 10.91
C PHE A 128 0.75 -8.36 10.70
N THR A 129 1.38 -7.62 9.78
CA THR A 129 0.94 -6.28 9.36
C THR A 129 0.59 -6.21 7.87
N LEU A 130 0.02 -7.30 7.34
CA LEU A 130 -0.24 -7.52 5.91
C LEU A 130 -1.67 -7.16 5.47
N GLY A 131 -2.50 -6.62 6.37
CA GLY A 131 -3.94 -6.52 6.16
C GLY A 131 -4.62 -7.87 6.39
N ARG A 132 -5.78 -8.12 5.77
CA ARG A 132 -6.57 -9.35 6.01
C ARG A 132 -5.99 -10.64 5.42
N GLU A 133 -4.97 -10.54 4.58
CA GLU A 133 -4.36 -11.66 3.83
C GLU A 133 -4.06 -12.89 4.72
N PRO A 134 -3.50 -12.79 5.95
CA PRO A 134 -3.27 -13.96 6.79
C PRO A 134 -4.53 -14.71 7.23
N LEU A 135 -5.70 -14.06 7.26
CA LEU A 135 -6.98 -14.70 7.58
C LEU A 135 -7.45 -15.65 6.47
N GLU A 136 -6.94 -15.48 5.24
CA GLU A 136 -7.25 -16.34 4.09
C GLU A 136 -6.39 -17.61 4.10
N HIS A 137 -5.34 -17.64 4.93
CA HIS A 137 -4.32 -18.68 4.99
C HIS A 137 -4.16 -19.29 6.39
N VAL A 138 -5.21 -19.26 7.22
CA VAL A 138 -5.17 -19.70 8.63
C VAL A 138 -4.65 -21.13 8.78
N HIS A 139 -4.97 -22.02 7.83
CA HIS A 139 -4.55 -23.42 7.82
C HIS A 139 -3.05 -23.62 7.53
N GLU A 140 -2.39 -22.60 6.99
CA GLU A 140 -0.96 -22.64 6.65
C GLU A 140 -0.08 -22.07 7.78
N ILE A 141 -0.68 -21.35 8.74
CA ILE A 141 0.03 -20.80 9.90
C ILE A 141 0.28 -21.92 10.92
N PRO A 142 1.55 -22.19 11.32
CA PRO A 142 1.89 -23.30 12.21
C PRO A 142 1.00 -23.41 13.46
N GLU A 143 0.48 -24.60 13.73
CA GLU A 143 -0.57 -24.84 14.74
C GLU A 143 -0.20 -24.38 16.15
N GLN A 144 1.08 -24.48 16.51
CA GLN A 144 1.62 -24.12 17.82
C GLN A 144 1.80 -22.61 18.05
N GLN A 145 1.49 -21.76 17.06
CA GLN A 145 1.68 -20.31 17.16
C GLN A 145 0.45 -19.59 17.69
N PHE A 146 0.69 -18.54 18.49
CA PHE A 146 -0.30 -17.54 18.90
C PHE A 146 0.05 -16.22 18.24
N TRP A 147 -0.71 -15.83 17.23
CA TRP A 147 -0.36 -14.76 16.32
C TRP A 147 -1.24 -13.53 16.53
N THR A 148 -0.68 -12.36 16.26
CA THR A 148 -1.40 -11.09 16.26
C THR A 148 -1.49 -10.60 14.84
N LEU A 149 -2.68 -10.22 14.41
CA LEU A 149 -2.92 -9.59 13.11
C LEU A 149 -3.31 -8.14 13.30
N ARG A 150 -2.64 -7.21 12.61
CA ARG A 150 -3.11 -5.84 12.45
C ARG A 150 -3.69 -5.62 11.06
N ALA A 151 -4.96 -5.22 11.00
CA ALA A 151 -5.69 -4.88 9.78
C ALA A 151 -6.39 -3.51 9.93
N LEU A 152 -6.91 -2.97 8.82
CA LEU A 152 -7.56 -1.66 8.81
C LEU A 152 -8.84 -1.60 9.66
N ASP A 153 -9.57 -2.71 9.66
CA ASP A 153 -10.82 -2.90 10.40
C ASP A 153 -10.67 -4.10 11.33
N THR A 154 -11.53 -4.19 12.32
CA THR A 154 -11.59 -5.35 13.21
C THR A 154 -12.29 -6.50 12.49
N TYR A 155 -11.67 -7.69 12.55
CA TYR A 155 -12.25 -8.94 12.07
C TYR A 155 -12.37 -9.92 13.26
N PRO A 156 -13.24 -10.93 13.17
CA PRO A 156 -13.24 -12.02 14.13
C PRO A 156 -11.87 -12.69 14.18
N GLY A 157 -11.30 -12.79 15.37
CA GLY A 157 -10.12 -13.62 15.63
C GLY A 157 -10.48 -15.11 15.67
N ASN A 158 -9.52 -15.92 16.11
CA ASN A 158 -9.74 -17.33 16.44
C ASN A 158 -8.96 -17.69 17.71
N GLU A 159 -9.03 -18.94 18.15
CA GLU A 159 -8.38 -19.41 19.39
C GLU A 159 -6.86 -19.13 19.46
N ARG A 160 -6.23 -18.93 18.29
CA ARG A 160 -4.79 -18.69 18.12
C ARG A 160 -4.47 -17.31 17.57
N CYS A 161 -5.47 -16.50 17.23
CA CYS A 161 -5.31 -15.23 16.52
C CYS A 161 -6.09 -14.12 17.19
N GLU A 162 -5.39 -13.06 17.56
CA GLU A 162 -6.01 -11.80 17.92
C GLU A 162 -5.90 -10.80 16.77
N VAL A 163 -7.02 -10.17 16.40
CA VAL A 163 -7.07 -9.15 15.35
C VAL A 163 -7.20 -7.77 15.97
N ILE A 164 -6.28 -6.88 15.62
CA ILE A 164 -6.29 -5.46 15.95
C ILE A 164 -6.75 -4.69 14.71
N GLY A 165 -7.94 -4.11 14.79
CA GLY A 165 -8.41 -3.12 13.82
C GLY A 165 -7.84 -1.75 14.14
N ALA A 166 -6.86 -1.29 13.36
CA ALA A 166 -6.21 0.00 13.58
C ALA A 166 -5.71 0.63 12.28
N ARG A 167 -5.68 1.96 12.27
CA ARG A 167 -5.19 2.77 11.15
C ARG A 167 -4.11 3.71 11.66
N GLY A 168 -3.06 3.89 10.87
CA GLY A 168 -1.98 4.80 11.21
C GLY A 168 -2.40 6.28 11.13
N PRO A 169 -1.47 7.19 11.46
CA PRO A 169 -0.08 6.92 11.83
C PRO A 169 0.03 6.20 13.18
N PHE A 170 0.93 5.23 13.26
CA PHE A 170 1.21 4.49 14.50
C PHE A 170 2.27 5.22 15.31
N LEU A 171 2.08 5.35 16.62
CA LEU A 171 3.04 6.00 17.50
C LEU A 171 4.05 5.00 18.04
N ILE A 172 5.31 5.42 18.18
CA ILE A 172 6.41 4.55 18.60
C ILE A 172 6.14 3.91 19.99
N ASP A 173 5.61 4.67 20.94
CA ASP A 173 5.32 4.16 22.29
C ASP A 173 4.18 3.15 22.30
N GLU A 174 3.19 3.31 21.40
CA GLU A 174 2.11 2.34 21.23
C GLU A 174 2.62 1.04 20.62
N GLU A 175 3.55 1.12 19.66
CA GLU A 175 4.22 -0.06 19.09
C GLU A 175 5.08 -0.76 20.15
N ARG A 176 5.84 -0.04 20.98
CA ARG A 176 6.62 -0.62 22.08
C ARG A 176 5.70 -1.41 23.02
N ALA A 177 4.60 -0.79 23.43
CA ALA A 177 3.63 -1.42 24.31
C ALA A 177 2.95 -2.63 23.65
N LEU A 178 2.70 -2.59 22.34
CA LEU A 178 2.16 -3.73 21.59
C LEU A 178 3.15 -4.90 21.59
N PHE A 179 4.41 -4.67 21.22
CA PHE A 179 5.45 -5.70 21.18
C PHE A 179 5.63 -6.37 22.55
N GLU A 180 5.63 -5.57 23.62
CA GLU A 180 5.75 -6.08 24.98
C GLU A 180 4.54 -6.90 25.43
N ARG A 181 3.34 -6.32 25.38
CA ARG A 181 2.10 -6.98 25.82
C ARG A 181 1.87 -8.29 25.09
N ARG A 182 2.19 -8.33 23.79
CA ARG A 182 1.97 -9.50 22.94
C ARG A 182 3.19 -10.40 22.87
N ARG A 183 4.33 -10.03 23.47
CA ARG A 183 5.60 -10.75 23.43
C ARG A 183 5.95 -11.15 22.00
N ILE A 184 5.88 -10.19 21.09
CA ILE A 184 6.13 -10.42 19.66
C ILE A 184 7.57 -10.89 19.47
N ASP A 185 7.75 -12.02 18.79
CA ASP A 185 9.07 -12.63 18.52
C ASP A 185 9.47 -12.60 17.05
N VAL A 186 8.57 -12.17 16.17
CA VAL A 186 8.85 -11.85 14.76
C VAL A 186 7.81 -10.88 14.22
N LEU A 187 8.26 -9.90 13.43
CA LEU A 187 7.40 -8.97 12.70
C LEU A 187 7.30 -9.39 11.23
N ILE A 188 6.09 -9.35 10.67
CA ILE A 188 5.85 -9.61 9.26
C ILE A 188 5.31 -8.32 8.63
N SER A 189 5.99 -7.81 7.61
CA SER A 189 5.66 -6.52 7.01
C SER A 189 5.86 -6.49 5.50
N LYS A 190 5.01 -5.72 4.81
CA LYS A 190 5.30 -5.19 3.47
C LYS A 190 6.28 -4.02 3.63
N ASN A 191 7.26 -3.88 2.74
CA ASN A 191 8.13 -2.70 2.68
C ASN A 191 7.36 -1.53 2.06
N SER A 192 6.44 -0.91 2.82
CA SER A 192 5.55 0.12 2.30
C SER A 192 6.23 1.47 2.04
N GLY A 193 7.38 1.72 2.68
CA GLY A 193 8.06 3.01 2.69
C GLY A 193 7.35 4.13 3.46
N SER A 194 6.21 3.85 4.10
CA SER A 194 5.39 4.88 4.76
C SER A 194 5.90 5.22 6.16
N SER A 195 6.29 6.47 6.41
CA SER A 195 6.63 6.93 7.77
C SER A 195 5.52 6.66 8.79
N ALA A 196 4.25 6.73 8.37
CA ALA A 196 3.09 6.44 9.23
C ALA A 196 3.03 5.00 9.76
N THR A 197 3.80 4.07 9.19
CA THR A 197 3.84 2.66 9.63
C THR A 197 5.24 2.18 9.97
N GLU A 198 6.26 3.02 9.84
CA GLU A 198 7.65 2.71 10.12
C GLU A 198 7.94 2.39 11.59
N PRO A 199 7.26 2.96 12.61
CA PRO A 199 7.61 2.75 14.02
C PRO A 199 7.68 1.29 14.47
N LYS A 200 6.92 0.37 13.85
CA LYS A 200 7.03 -1.07 14.13
C LYS A 200 8.40 -1.66 13.82
N LEU A 201 9.10 -1.12 12.81
CA LEU A 201 10.44 -1.53 12.39
C LEU A 201 11.48 -0.99 13.39
N GLU A 202 11.30 0.24 13.85
CA GLU A 202 12.13 0.83 14.91
C GLU A 202 12.04 0.00 16.20
N VAL A 203 10.84 -0.37 16.63
CA VAL A 203 10.66 -1.23 17.82
C VAL A 203 11.22 -2.63 17.61
N ALA A 204 11.11 -3.19 16.40
CA ALA A 204 11.71 -4.48 16.09
C ALA A 204 13.25 -4.42 16.25
N ARG A 205 13.89 -3.37 15.73
CA ARG A 205 15.32 -3.10 15.91
C ARG A 205 15.72 -2.94 17.37
N GLU A 206 15.01 -2.08 18.11
CA GLU A 206 15.26 -1.85 19.55
C GLU A 206 15.25 -3.14 20.37
N ARG A 207 14.43 -4.11 19.97
CA ARG A 207 14.23 -5.38 20.69
C ARG A 207 15.01 -6.55 20.09
N GLY A 208 15.75 -6.35 19.01
CA GLY A 208 16.40 -7.44 18.26
C GLY A 208 15.41 -8.48 17.71
N VAL A 209 14.17 -8.06 17.42
CA VAL A 209 13.13 -8.92 16.86
C VAL A 209 13.31 -9.01 15.34
N PRO A 210 13.40 -10.22 14.76
CA PRO A 210 13.52 -10.37 13.32
C PRO A 210 12.32 -9.83 12.57
N VAL A 211 12.56 -9.28 11.37
CA VAL A 211 11.52 -8.78 10.46
C VAL A 211 11.52 -9.64 9.21
N LEU A 212 10.45 -10.42 9.00
CA LEU A 212 10.17 -11.05 7.72
C LEU A 212 9.57 -9.99 6.79
N ILE A 213 10.40 -9.45 5.91
CA ILE A 213 10.01 -8.37 5.00
C ILE A 213 9.61 -9.00 3.65
N LEU A 214 8.37 -8.76 3.21
CA LEU A 214 7.96 -9.21 1.88
C LEU A 214 8.73 -8.44 0.81
N LYS A 215 9.26 -9.12 -0.19
CA LYS A 215 9.87 -8.49 -1.35
C LYS A 215 8.87 -7.58 -2.07
N ARG A 216 9.28 -6.38 -2.48
CA ARG A 216 8.43 -5.54 -3.33
C ARG A 216 8.26 -6.20 -4.71
N PRO A 217 7.05 -6.20 -5.29
CA PRO A 217 6.87 -6.66 -6.65
C PRO A 217 7.57 -5.71 -7.64
N THR A 218 7.96 -6.24 -8.79
CA THR A 218 8.35 -5.40 -9.93
C THR A 218 7.11 -4.69 -10.46
N LEU A 219 7.19 -3.37 -10.61
CA LEU A 219 6.11 -2.56 -11.18
C LEU A 219 6.37 -2.32 -12.67
N ALA A 220 5.28 -2.15 -13.43
CA ALA A 220 5.36 -1.81 -14.85
C ALA A 220 6.05 -0.44 -15.04
N GLN A 221 6.87 -0.35 -16.09
CA GLN A 221 7.42 0.93 -16.54
C GLN A 221 6.29 1.84 -17.05
N VAL A 222 6.48 3.13 -16.83
CA VAL A 222 5.56 4.19 -17.23
C VAL A 222 6.36 5.34 -17.84
N ASP A 223 5.69 6.31 -18.45
CA ASP A 223 6.35 7.40 -19.19
C ASP A 223 7.17 8.33 -18.28
N ARG A 224 6.72 8.50 -17.03
CA ARG A 224 7.42 9.32 -16.04
C ARG A 224 7.19 8.81 -14.61
N GLU A 225 8.27 8.69 -13.85
CA GLU A 225 8.22 8.33 -12.43
C GLU A 225 8.69 9.47 -11.53
N PHE A 226 8.04 9.58 -10.38
CA PHE A 226 8.32 10.57 -9.34
C PHE A 226 8.50 9.86 -8.00
N LEU A 227 9.28 10.46 -7.11
CA LEU A 227 9.50 9.93 -5.75
C LEU A 227 8.71 10.72 -4.69
N THR A 228 8.37 11.98 -4.97
CA THR A 228 7.69 12.86 -4.02
C THR A 228 6.41 13.46 -4.61
N THR A 229 5.47 13.80 -3.73
CA THR A 229 4.25 14.53 -4.11
C THR A 229 4.56 15.91 -4.68
N SER A 230 5.61 16.58 -4.18
CA SER A 230 6.02 17.90 -4.64
C SER A 230 6.40 17.87 -6.13
N ASP A 231 7.23 16.90 -6.52
CA ASP A 231 7.69 16.77 -7.92
C ASP A 231 6.52 16.49 -8.87
N VAL A 232 5.54 15.69 -8.43
CA VAL A 232 4.32 15.43 -9.19
C VAL A 232 3.52 16.72 -9.39
N LEU A 233 3.27 17.48 -8.32
CA LEU A 233 2.47 18.70 -8.39
C LEU A 233 3.14 19.78 -9.25
N GLU A 234 4.46 19.92 -9.16
CA GLU A 234 5.22 20.82 -10.02
C GLU A 234 5.10 20.42 -11.50
N ALA A 235 5.25 19.13 -11.81
CA ALA A 235 5.08 18.63 -13.17
C ALA A 235 3.66 18.81 -13.71
N LEU A 236 2.63 18.58 -12.89
CA LEU A 236 1.24 18.80 -13.27
C LEU A 236 0.95 20.27 -13.57
N ALA A 237 1.53 21.19 -12.79
CA ALA A 237 1.41 22.62 -13.03
C ALA A 237 2.10 23.05 -14.35
N GLN A 238 3.34 22.60 -14.58
CA GLN A 238 4.10 22.89 -15.80
C GLN A 238 3.37 22.41 -17.06
N GLU A 239 2.76 21.23 -17.01
CA GLU A 239 1.98 20.63 -18.10
C GLU A 239 0.53 21.14 -18.19
N ARG A 240 0.16 22.14 -17.37
CA ARG A 240 -1.16 22.81 -17.37
C ARG A 240 -2.33 21.86 -17.08
N TYR A 241 -2.13 20.87 -16.21
CA TYR A 241 -3.20 20.00 -15.71
C TYR A 241 -3.97 20.60 -14.53
N LEU A 242 -3.42 21.60 -13.83
CA LEU A 242 -4.02 22.21 -12.63
C LEU A 242 -4.70 23.58 -12.90
N LEU A 243 -4.85 23.97 -14.17
CA LEU A 243 -5.44 25.25 -14.61
C LEU A 243 -6.90 25.10 -15.05
#